data_AF-A0A958RHF5-F1
#
_entry.id   AF-A0A958RHF5-F1
#
_cell.length_a   1.000
_cell.length_b   1.000
_cell.length_c   1.000
_cell.angle_alpha   90.00
_cell.angle_beta   90.00
_cell.angle_gamma   90.00
#
_symmetry.space_group_name_H-M   'P 1'
#
loop_
_entity.id
_entity.type
_entity.pdbx_description
1 polymer ?
#
loop_
_entity_poly.entity_id
_entity_poly.type
_entity_poly.pdbx_seq_one_letter_code
_entity_poly.pdbx_strand_id
1 'polypeptide(L)'
;MLKKFSIICLSNFFIASVLGLLLRYASIDALGINYRYFTHAHSHVAMLGWVYLMLYTFIVFNFTRQNRKKYIRLFWITQISVLGMLFSFPFQGYGTVSIAFSTLHILCSYFFVFWVWKDLKNKTGASVLMLKSALVFMLISTIGVWSLGPIIAIYGDGTPYYDIAIQFFLHFQFNGWFLFGVLALLIKELNIKNSTLFKSFYLLLTFATIATIALPIYWYQPSIVLFYLNGLGVFLQLIAVLILFRLIYLHIKKSKPTWSSLSIFTYAFVLSCIGFKVLTQGLSLIPGLVEELYQYRNFIIGYIHLVMLGIITGLLLVSLLQSFQFQKSKILQSGFYLFYFGFITTEILIFYQALGYYLKNQGMNHYHRLLFWASTFLALGILCILIGTFTSSYKEKI
;
A
#
# COMPACT_ATOMS: atom_id res chain seq x y z
N MET A 1 -20.97 3.40 11.10
CA MET A 1 -20.11 4.04 10.08
C MET A 1 -18.90 3.19 9.78
N LEU A 2 -17.96 3.02 10.72
CA LEU A 2 -16.72 2.26 10.51
C LEU A 2 -16.97 0.89 9.87
N LYS A 3 -17.85 0.07 10.47
CA LYS A 3 -18.25 -1.24 9.91
C LYS A 3 -18.68 -1.17 8.44
N LYS A 4 -19.65 -0.29 8.14
CA LYS A 4 -20.21 -0.13 6.79
C LYS A 4 -19.12 0.27 5.77
N PHE A 5 -18.25 1.21 6.12
CA PHE A 5 -17.20 1.66 5.23
C PHE A 5 -16.10 0.61 5.07
N SER A 6 -15.68 -0.06 6.14
CA SER A 6 -14.75 -1.18 6.07
C SER A 6 -15.25 -2.31 5.17
N ILE A 7 -16.55 -2.62 5.20
CA ILE A 7 -17.18 -3.60 4.31
C ILE A 7 -17.08 -3.17 2.84
N ILE A 8 -17.36 -1.90 2.53
CA ILE A 8 -17.22 -1.36 1.16
C ILE A 8 -15.77 -1.44 0.70
N CYS A 9 -14.82 -1.03 1.53
CA CYS A 9 -13.39 -1.14 1.20
C CYS A 9 -12.99 -2.60 0.97
N LEU A 10 -13.38 -3.53 1.85
CA LEU A 10 -13.11 -4.97 1.69
C LEU A 10 -13.76 -5.55 0.44
N SER A 11 -14.93 -5.04 0.03
CA SER A 11 -15.58 -5.41 -1.22
C SER A 11 -14.75 -4.95 -2.43
N ASN A 12 -14.25 -3.71 -2.41
CA ASN A 12 -13.31 -3.22 -3.43
C ASN A 12 -12.02 -4.07 -3.45
N PHE A 13 -11.51 -4.47 -2.29
CA PHE A 13 -10.32 -5.32 -2.20
C PHE A 13 -10.57 -6.70 -2.81
N PHE A 14 -11.73 -7.29 -2.53
CA PHE A 14 -12.12 -8.55 -3.13
C PHE A 14 -12.22 -8.42 -4.66
N ILE A 15 -12.89 -7.39 -5.17
CA ILE A 15 -12.97 -7.12 -6.61
C ILE A 15 -11.56 -6.95 -7.22
N ALA A 16 -10.67 -6.18 -6.57
CA ALA A 16 -9.29 -6.04 -7.01
C ALA A 16 -8.56 -7.39 -7.04
N SER A 17 -8.75 -8.24 -6.03
CA SER A 17 -8.14 -9.58 -5.99
C SER A 17 -8.64 -10.50 -7.11
N VAL A 18 -9.93 -10.41 -7.47
CA VAL A 18 -10.51 -11.15 -8.61
C VAL A 18 -9.94 -10.65 -9.93
N LEU A 19 -9.81 -9.33 -10.12
CA LEU A 19 -9.12 -8.78 -11.29
C LEU A 19 -7.65 -9.24 -11.35
N GLY A 20 -6.97 -9.29 -10.21
CA GLY A 20 -5.61 -9.81 -10.11
C GLY A 20 -5.53 -11.29 -10.50
N LEU A 21 -6.48 -12.11 -10.05
CA LEU A 21 -6.58 -13.53 -10.40
C LEU A 21 -6.84 -13.72 -11.90
N LEU A 22 -7.72 -12.89 -12.48
CA LEU A 22 -8.00 -12.87 -13.91
C LEU A 22 -6.75 -12.49 -14.73
N LEU A 23 -5.95 -11.54 -14.27
CA LEU A 23 -4.66 -11.20 -14.89
C LEU A 23 -3.65 -12.34 -14.80
N ARG A 24 -3.63 -13.10 -13.68
CA ARG A 24 -2.79 -14.31 -13.56
C ARG A 24 -3.25 -15.39 -14.54
N TYR A 25 -4.56 -15.58 -14.70
CA TYR A 25 -5.11 -16.55 -15.65
C TYR A 25 -4.83 -16.17 -17.10
N ALA A 26 -4.84 -14.88 -17.44
CA ALA A 26 -4.46 -14.38 -18.77
C ALA A 26 -3.00 -14.71 -19.17
N SER A 27 -2.15 -15.11 -18.22
CA SER A 27 -0.79 -15.62 -18.49
C SER A 27 -0.73 -17.15 -18.67
N ILE A 28 -1.85 -17.84 -18.44
CA ILE A 28 -2.00 -19.29 -18.63
C ILE A 28 -2.72 -19.56 -19.95
N ASP A 29 -3.80 -18.81 -20.21
CA ASP A 29 -4.64 -18.97 -21.40
C ASP A 29 -5.17 -17.61 -21.89
N ALA A 30 -5.47 -17.52 -23.18
CA ALA A 30 -5.91 -16.30 -23.83
C ALA A 30 -7.38 -15.98 -23.49
N LEU A 31 -7.62 -14.84 -22.83
CA LEU A 31 -8.96 -14.39 -22.40
C LEU A 31 -9.63 -13.38 -23.36
N GLY A 32 -8.97 -12.97 -24.45
CA GLY A 32 -9.49 -11.94 -25.36
C GLY A 32 -9.61 -10.54 -24.73
N ILE A 33 -9.03 -10.32 -23.56
CA ILE A 33 -9.04 -9.04 -22.85
C ILE A 33 -7.79 -8.20 -23.17
N ASN A 34 -7.90 -6.89 -23.06
CA ASN A 34 -6.72 -6.02 -23.07
C ASN A 34 -6.03 -6.07 -21.69
N TYR A 35 -4.93 -6.82 -21.61
CA TYR A 35 -4.17 -7.01 -20.37
C TYR A 35 -3.80 -5.69 -19.69
N ARG A 36 -3.33 -4.69 -20.46
CA ARG A 36 -2.93 -3.37 -19.93
C ARG A 36 -4.12 -2.59 -19.35
N TYR A 37 -5.29 -2.71 -19.94
CA TYR A 37 -6.48 -2.03 -19.44
C TYR A 37 -6.98 -2.65 -18.13
N PHE A 38 -6.93 -3.97 -18.03
CA PHE A 38 -7.27 -4.68 -16.80
C PHE A 38 -6.23 -4.48 -15.69
N THR A 39 -4.94 -4.32 -16.01
CA THR A 39 -3.94 -3.95 -14.99
C THR A 39 -4.19 -2.55 -14.43
N HIS A 40 -4.63 -1.59 -15.26
CA HIS A 40 -5.07 -0.28 -14.78
C HIS A 40 -6.29 -0.39 -13.86
N ALA A 41 -7.32 -1.15 -14.24
CA ALA A 41 -8.49 -1.35 -13.38
C ALA A 41 -8.11 -2.01 -12.04
N HIS A 42 -7.32 -3.08 -12.08
CA HIS A 42 -6.83 -3.77 -10.89
C HIS A 42 -6.07 -2.84 -9.94
N SER A 43 -5.08 -2.10 -10.45
CA SER A 43 -4.23 -1.26 -9.61
C SER A 43 -5.00 -0.09 -9.00
N HIS A 44 -5.88 0.58 -9.77
CA HIS A 44 -6.70 1.69 -9.24
C HIS A 44 -7.69 1.21 -8.18
N VAL A 45 -8.34 0.06 -8.38
CA VAL A 45 -9.29 -0.47 -7.38
C VAL A 45 -8.55 -0.95 -6.12
N ALA A 46 -7.39 -1.59 -6.26
CA ALA A 46 -6.57 -2.01 -5.12
C ALA A 46 -6.03 -0.81 -4.32
N MET A 47 -5.52 0.21 -5.01
CA MET A 47 -4.83 1.34 -4.40
C MET A 47 -5.82 2.39 -3.87
N LEU A 48 -6.80 2.77 -4.69
CA LEU A 48 -7.74 3.84 -4.40
C LEU A 48 -9.03 3.31 -3.75
N GLY A 49 -9.53 2.16 -4.22
CA GLY A 49 -10.73 1.53 -3.69
C GLY A 49 -10.52 0.80 -2.36
N TRP A 50 -9.38 0.12 -2.19
CA TRP A 50 -9.04 -0.59 -0.95
C TRP A 50 -8.19 0.26 -0.01
N VAL A 51 -6.92 0.51 -0.36
CA VAL A 51 -5.96 1.12 0.58
C VAL A 51 -6.37 2.54 0.96
N TYR A 52 -6.59 3.42 -0.02
CA TYR A 52 -6.96 4.81 0.24
C TYR A 52 -8.26 4.92 1.03
N LEU A 53 -9.35 4.26 0.62
CA LEU A 53 -10.64 4.36 1.31
C LEU A 53 -10.62 3.70 2.70
N MET A 54 -9.84 2.64 2.91
CA MET A 54 -9.68 2.06 4.25
C MET A 54 -8.87 2.98 5.16
N LEU A 55 -7.77 3.57 4.68
CA LEU A 55 -7.02 4.61 5.40
C LEU A 55 -7.91 5.81 5.72
N TYR A 56 -8.65 6.31 4.73
CA TYR A 56 -9.65 7.36 4.91
C TYR A 56 -10.59 7.03 6.07
N THR A 57 -11.16 5.82 6.03
CA THR A 57 -12.12 5.35 7.03
C THR A 57 -11.52 5.34 8.43
N PHE A 58 -10.31 4.79 8.59
CA PHE A 58 -9.63 4.77 9.88
C PHE A 58 -9.14 6.15 10.33
N ILE A 59 -8.69 7.02 9.42
CA ILE A 59 -8.26 8.39 9.74
C ILE A 59 -9.45 9.19 10.25
N VAL A 60 -10.58 9.16 9.54
CA VAL A 60 -11.81 9.84 9.97
C VAL A 60 -12.24 9.29 11.33
N PHE A 61 -12.30 7.97 11.49
CA PHE A 61 -12.74 7.35 12.73
C PHE A 61 -11.86 7.70 13.93
N ASN A 62 -10.54 7.67 13.76
CA ASN A 62 -9.60 7.84 14.86
C ASN A 62 -9.27 9.32 15.12
N PHE A 63 -9.10 10.14 14.09
CA PHE A 63 -8.54 11.48 14.20
C PHE A 63 -9.57 12.60 14.06
N THR A 64 -10.76 12.34 13.55
CA THR A 64 -11.80 13.37 13.39
C THR A 64 -12.94 13.12 14.38
N ARG A 65 -13.31 14.12 15.18
CA ARG A 65 -14.41 14.01 16.16
C ARG A 65 -15.65 14.80 15.73
N GLN A 66 -15.50 15.76 14.82
CA GLN A 66 -16.54 16.72 14.47
C GLN A 66 -17.11 16.48 13.06
N ASN A 67 -18.42 16.69 12.93
CA ASN A 67 -19.15 16.83 11.67
C ASN A 67 -19.02 15.66 10.67
N ARG A 68 -19.40 14.46 11.13
CA ARG A 68 -19.32 13.19 10.37
C ARG A 68 -20.01 13.20 9.00
N LYS A 69 -21.02 14.05 8.77
CA LYS A 69 -21.79 14.10 7.51
C LYS A 69 -20.93 14.49 6.29
N LYS A 70 -20.00 15.44 6.44
CA LYS A 70 -19.13 15.89 5.33
C LYS A 70 -18.25 14.74 4.82
N TYR A 71 -17.65 13.99 5.75
CA TYR A 71 -16.83 12.82 5.42
C TYR A 71 -17.65 11.67 4.83
N ILE A 72 -18.88 11.46 5.27
CA ILE A 72 -19.75 10.46 4.63
C ILE A 72 -20.01 10.80 3.17
N ARG A 73 -20.36 12.06 2.87
CA ARG A 73 -20.60 12.50 1.48
C ARG A 73 -19.35 12.35 0.64
N LEU A 74 -18.21 12.83 1.14
CA LEU A 74 -16.94 12.74 0.43
C LEU A 74 -16.53 11.29 0.19
N PHE A 75 -16.68 10.39 1.17
CA PHE A 75 -16.44 8.95 0.99
C PHE A 75 -17.24 8.37 -0.18
N TRP A 76 -18.54 8.70 -0.28
CA TRP A 76 -19.38 8.18 -1.36
C TRP A 76 -19.03 8.75 -2.73
N ILE A 77 -18.69 10.04 -2.83
CA ILE A 77 -18.23 10.63 -4.09
C ILE A 77 -16.91 9.97 -4.51
N THR A 78 -15.98 9.75 -3.57
CA THR A 78 -14.75 9.01 -3.84
C THR A 78 -15.05 7.57 -4.25
N GLN A 79 -15.97 6.86 -3.61
CA GLN A 79 -16.35 5.51 -4.01
C GLN A 79 -16.96 5.49 -5.42
N ILE A 80 -17.79 6.48 -5.78
CA ILE A 80 -18.34 6.60 -7.14
C ILE A 80 -17.20 6.78 -8.14
N SER A 81 -16.17 7.57 -7.83
CA SER A 81 -15.00 7.69 -8.70
C SER A 81 -14.24 6.37 -8.86
N VAL A 82 -14.11 5.56 -7.80
CA VAL A 82 -13.50 4.23 -7.86
C VAL A 82 -14.30 3.28 -8.74
N LEU A 83 -15.63 3.27 -8.60
CA LEU A 83 -16.50 2.45 -9.45
C LEU A 83 -16.47 2.93 -10.91
N GLY A 84 -16.46 4.23 -11.13
CA GLY A 84 -16.28 4.81 -12.45
C GLY A 84 -14.99 4.35 -13.12
N MET A 85 -13.87 4.36 -12.39
CA MET A 85 -12.59 3.79 -12.86
C MET A 85 -12.68 2.28 -13.12
N LEU A 86 -13.26 1.50 -12.19
CA LEU A 86 -13.44 0.05 -12.32
C LEU A 86 -14.18 -0.32 -13.62
N PHE A 87 -15.24 0.42 -13.96
CA PHE A 87 -16.06 0.13 -15.13
C PHE A 87 -15.61 0.82 -16.41
N SER A 88 -14.66 1.76 -16.37
CA SER A 88 -14.17 2.46 -17.57
C SER A 88 -12.79 1.97 -18.02
N PHE A 89 -11.85 1.71 -17.09
CA PHE A 89 -10.51 1.26 -17.44
C PHE A 89 -10.48 0.00 -18.31
N PRO A 90 -11.26 -1.08 -18.02
CA PRO A 90 -11.23 -2.30 -18.83
C PRO A 90 -11.59 -2.10 -20.31
N PHE A 91 -12.37 -1.06 -20.64
CA PHE A 91 -12.89 -0.84 -21.99
C PHE A 91 -12.08 0.21 -22.78
N GLN A 92 -11.54 1.23 -22.13
CA GLN A 92 -10.87 2.34 -22.83
C GLN A 92 -9.48 2.71 -22.28
N GLY A 93 -8.95 1.98 -21.29
CA GLY A 93 -7.67 2.31 -20.67
C GLY A 93 -7.67 3.74 -20.13
N TYR A 94 -6.67 4.54 -20.48
CA TYR A 94 -6.62 5.99 -20.19
C TYR A 94 -7.46 6.82 -21.19
N GLY A 95 -8.74 6.46 -21.36
CA GLY A 95 -9.71 7.24 -22.10
C GLY A 95 -10.31 8.40 -21.27
N THR A 96 -11.14 9.21 -21.92
CA THR A 96 -11.72 10.43 -21.32
C THR A 96 -12.52 10.14 -20.04
N VAL A 97 -13.37 9.12 -20.04
CA VAL A 97 -14.22 8.77 -18.88
C VAL A 97 -13.40 8.30 -17.67
N SER A 98 -12.36 7.48 -17.88
CA SER A 98 -11.50 6.96 -16.80
C SER A 98 -10.62 8.07 -16.25
N ILE A 99 -10.08 8.93 -17.12
CA ILE A 99 -9.37 10.15 -16.69
C ILE A 99 -10.29 11.05 -15.86
N ALA A 100 -11.53 11.31 -16.30
CA ALA A 100 -12.46 12.15 -15.56
C ALA A 100 -12.73 11.62 -14.14
N PHE A 101 -12.94 10.30 -13.99
CA PHE A 101 -13.10 9.68 -12.68
C PHE A 101 -11.82 9.68 -11.84
N SER A 102 -10.65 9.44 -12.44
CA SER A 102 -9.35 9.58 -11.76
C SER A 102 -9.12 11.01 -11.26
N THR A 103 -9.45 12.01 -12.08
CA THR A 103 -9.38 13.44 -11.69
C THR A 103 -10.35 13.75 -10.56
N LEU A 104 -11.60 13.27 -10.63
CA LEU A 104 -12.56 13.42 -9.53
C LEU A 104 -12.02 12.81 -8.23
N HIS A 105 -11.39 11.63 -8.30
CA HIS A 105 -10.75 11.01 -7.13
C HIS A 105 -9.64 11.90 -6.54
N ILE A 106 -8.79 12.49 -7.39
CA ILE A 106 -7.72 13.41 -6.94
C ILE A 106 -8.32 14.64 -6.25
N LEU A 107 -9.35 15.27 -6.84
CA LEU A 107 -10.01 16.43 -6.24
C LEU A 107 -10.66 16.09 -4.90
N CYS A 108 -11.33 14.94 -4.80
CA CYS A 108 -11.83 14.41 -3.53
C CYS A 108 -10.71 14.23 -2.49
N SER A 109 -9.53 13.77 -2.92
CA SER A 109 -8.38 13.63 -2.02
C SER A 109 -7.89 14.97 -1.48
N TYR A 110 -7.96 16.06 -2.26
CA TYR A 110 -7.60 17.40 -1.81
C TYR A 110 -8.59 17.95 -0.77
N PHE A 111 -9.90 17.77 -1.01
CA PHE A 111 -10.91 18.10 -0.01
C PHE A 111 -10.72 17.29 1.28
N PHE A 112 -10.34 16.02 1.16
CA PHE A 112 -10.01 15.17 2.31
C PHE A 112 -8.84 15.74 3.11
N VAL A 113 -7.73 16.10 2.44
CA VAL A 113 -6.57 16.74 3.11
C VAL A 113 -7.00 18.00 3.82
N PHE A 114 -7.67 18.91 3.11
CA PHE A 114 -8.08 20.20 3.66
C PHE A 114 -8.92 20.04 4.93
N TRP A 115 -9.92 19.15 4.92
CA TRP A 115 -10.78 18.92 6.09
C TRP A 115 -10.08 18.21 7.23
N VAL A 116 -9.29 17.16 6.96
CA VAL A 116 -8.54 16.48 8.01
C VAL A 116 -7.52 17.43 8.64
N TRP A 117 -6.82 18.23 7.83
CA TRP A 117 -5.85 19.21 8.33
C TRP A 117 -6.50 20.23 9.26
N LYS A 118 -7.69 20.73 8.90
CA LYS A 118 -8.48 21.63 9.76
C LYS A 118 -8.86 20.96 11.08
N ASP A 119 -9.31 19.70 11.05
CA ASP A 119 -9.68 18.94 12.24
C ASP A 119 -8.47 18.57 13.13
N LEU A 120 -7.25 18.63 12.58
CA LEU A 120 -5.97 18.41 13.27
C LEU A 120 -5.30 19.71 13.75
N LYS A 121 -5.84 20.90 13.45
CA LYS A 121 -5.18 22.20 13.73
C LYS A 121 -4.68 22.33 15.17
N ASN A 122 -5.50 21.93 16.14
CA ASN A 122 -5.20 22.05 17.57
C ASN A 122 -4.73 20.72 18.19
N LYS A 123 -4.37 19.73 17.38
CA LYS A 123 -3.91 18.42 17.85
C LYS A 123 -2.40 18.31 17.67
N THR A 124 -1.75 17.75 18.67
CA THR A 124 -0.31 17.50 18.68
C THR A 124 -0.05 16.05 19.09
N GLY A 125 1.18 15.58 18.87
CA GLY A 125 1.60 14.23 19.20
C GLY A 125 2.19 13.47 18.01
N ALA A 126 2.83 12.34 18.33
CA ALA A 126 3.58 11.55 17.35
C ALA A 126 2.73 11.10 16.16
N SER A 127 1.53 10.57 16.44
CA SER A 127 0.62 10.08 15.40
C SER A 127 0.04 11.20 14.54
N VAL A 128 -0.18 12.39 15.11
CA VAL A 128 -0.66 13.57 14.36
C VAL A 128 0.42 14.11 13.44
N LEU A 129 1.67 14.14 13.91
CA LEU A 129 2.82 14.53 13.07
C LEU A 129 2.95 13.58 11.87
N MET A 130 2.96 12.27 12.12
CA MET A 130 3.05 11.26 11.07
C MET A 130 1.90 11.38 10.05
N LEU A 131 0.66 11.59 10.52
CA LEU A 131 -0.51 11.75 9.66
C LEU A 131 -0.43 13.03 8.80
N LYS A 132 0.03 14.15 9.36
CA LYS A 132 0.23 15.38 8.58
C LYS A 132 1.24 15.16 7.47
N SER A 133 2.37 14.51 7.75
CA SER A 133 3.38 14.21 6.73
C SER A 133 2.86 13.25 5.66
N ALA A 134 2.05 12.25 6.04
CA ALA A 134 1.34 11.42 5.07
C ALA A 134 0.52 12.27 4.09
N LEU A 135 -0.35 13.16 4.62
CA LEU A 135 -1.20 14.02 3.79
C LEU A 135 -0.40 14.93 2.85
N VAL A 136 0.74 15.45 3.33
CA VAL A 136 1.67 16.23 2.48
C VAL A 136 2.25 15.38 1.37
N PHE A 137 2.76 14.17 1.66
CA PHE A 137 3.27 13.27 0.63
C PHE A 137 2.20 12.87 -0.39
N MET A 138 0.94 12.73 0.03
CA MET A 138 -0.17 12.52 -0.90
C MET A 138 -0.30 13.69 -1.88
N LEU A 139 -0.31 14.93 -1.39
CA LEU A 139 -0.37 16.11 -2.26
C LEU A 139 0.84 16.17 -3.20
N ILE A 140 2.05 15.99 -2.67
CA ILE A 140 3.29 15.97 -3.47
C ILE A 140 3.20 14.92 -4.57
N SER A 141 2.75 13.69 -4.27
CA SER A 141 2.68 12.61 -5.26
C SER A 141 1.86 12.98 -6.50
N THR A 142 0.82 13.81 -6.34
CA THR A 142 -0.05 14.20 -7.47
C THR A 142 0.65 15.07 -8.50
N ILE A 143 1.77 15.71 -8.16
CA ILE A 143 2.60 16.45 -9.12
C ILE A 143 3.01 15.54 -10.29
N GLY A 144 3.34 14.28 -10.01
CA GLY A 144 3.68 13.29 -11.04
C GLY A 144 2.51 12.94 -11.96
N VAL A 145 1.26 13.00 -11.46
CA VAL A 145 0.07 12.74 -12.32
C VAL A 145 -0.26 13.97 -13.16
N TRP A 146 -0.21 15.16 -12.56
CA TRP A 146 -0.48 16.41 -13.27
C TRP A 146 0.56 16.73 -14.34
N SER A 147 1.80 16.24 -14.20
CA SER A 147 2.82 16.39 -15.23
C SER A 147 2.61 15.48 -16.44
N LEU A 148 1.79 14.41 -16.36
CA LEU A 148 1.59 13.47 -17.47
C LEU A 148 0.99 14.17 -18.71
N GLY A 149 -0.02 15.01 -18.54
CA GLY A 149 -0.64 15.73 -19.67
C GLY A 149 0.37 16.58 -20.46
N PRO A 150 1.09 17.51 -19.80
CA PRO A 150 2.17 18.26 -20.42
C PRO A 150 3.28 17.40 -21.02
N ILE A 151 3.71 16.32 -20.34
CA ILE A 151 4.77 15.44 -20.85
C ILE A 151 4.33 14.76 -22.15
N ILE A 152 3.11 14.22 -22.19
CA ILE A 152 2.57 13.58 -23.40
C ILE A 152 2.48 14.60 -24.54
N ALA A 153 2.00 15.82 -24.26
CA ALA A 153 1.81 16.85 -25.27
C ALA A 153 3.13 17.41 -25.84
N ILE A 154 4.18 17.52 -25.02
CA ILE A 154 5.46 18.13 -25.41
C ILE A 154 6.47 17.08 -25.89
N TYR A 155 6.55 15.94 -25.21
CA TYR A 155 7.59 14.93 -25.40
C TYR A 155 7.07 13.58 -25.90
N GLY A 156 5.78 13.27 -25.72
CA GLY A 156 5.20 11.96 -26.01
C GLY A 156 5.24 10.99 -24.82
N ASP A 157 4.41 9.95 -24.88
CA ASP A 157 4.21 8.95 -23.82
C ASP A 157 5.28 7.84 -23.80
N GLY A 158 6.15 7.78 -24.81
CA GLY A 158 7.28 6.83 -24.90
C GLY A 158 8.60 7.35 -24.34
N THR A 159 8.61 8.45 -23.59
CA THR A 159 9.84 9.09 -23.11
C THR A 159 10.17 8.75 -21.66
N PRO A 160 11.46 8.78 -21.26
CA PRO A 160 11.89 8.65 -19.86
C PRO A 160 11.10 9.53 -18.87
N TYR A 161 10.72 10.74 -19.30
CA TYR A 161 9.96 11.68 -18.46
C TYR A 161 8.58 11.15 -18.08
N TYR A 162 7.91 10.46 -18.99
CA TYR A 162 6.59 9.87 -18.76
C TYR A 162 6.67 8.80 -17.65
N ASP A 163 7.65 7.90 -17.75
CA ASP A 163 7.83 6.84 -16.75
C ASP A 163 8.32 7.38 -15.40
N ILE A 164 9.23 8.37 -15.40
CA ILE A 164 9.66 9.06 -14.18
C ILE A 164 8.46 9.69 -13.46
N ALA A 165 7.54 10.32 -14.19
CA ALA A 165 6.35 10.94 -13.62
C ALA A 165 5.42 9.91 -12.95
N ILE A 166 5.23 8.75 -13.57
CA ILE A 166 4.49 7.62 -12.97
C ILE A 166 5.20 7.11 -11.72
N GLN A 167 6.51 6.86 -11.80
CA GLN A 167 7.28 6.35 -10.66
C GLN A 167 7.31 7.35 -9.50
N PHE A 168 7.37 8.65 -9.79
CA PHE A 168 7.28 9.72 -8.80
C PHE A 168 5.95 9.64 -8.04
N PHE A 169 4.84 9.51 -8.76
CA PHE A 169 3.52 9.32 -8.16
C PHE A 169 3.50 8.06 -7.26
N LEU A 170 3.92 6.91 -7.80
CA LEU A 170 3.88 5.63 -7.08
C LEU A 170 4.77 5.63 -5.84
N HIS A 171 5.98 6.19 -5.93
CA HIS A 171 6.93 6.27 -4.82
C HIS A 171 6.36 7.06 -3.64
N PHE A 172 5.90 8.28 -3.87
CA PHE A 172 5.34 9.12 -2.81
C PHE A 172 3.98 8.62 -2.33
N GLN A 173 3.24 7.86 -3.14
CA GLN A 173 2.04 7.18 -2.68
C GLN A 173 2.36 6.01 -1.74
N PHE A 174 3.27 5.11 -2.14
CA PHE A 174 3.56 3.90 -1.38
C PHE A 174 4.40 4.21 -0.13
N ASN A 175 5.56 4.86 -0.31
CA ASN A 175 6.52 5.12 0.76
C ASN A 175 6.19 6.38 1.56
N GLY A 176 5.47 7.33 0.97
CA GLY A 176 5.01 8.55 1.63
C GLY A 176 3.60 8.39 2.21
N TRP A 177 2.58 8.61 1.39
CA TRP A 177 1.18 8.66 1.82
C TRP A 177 0.73 7.40 2.57
N PHE A 178 0.78 6.22 1.95
CA PHE A 178 0.24 5.01 2.55
C PHE A 178 1.05 4.56 3.75
N LEU A 179 2.38 4.43 3.60
CA LEU A 179 3.25 3.97 4.69
C LEU A 179 3.17 4.91 5.91
N PHE A 180 3.27 6.24 5.73
CA PHE A 180 3.11 7.17 6.86
C PHE A 180 1.68 7.13 7.41
N GLY A 181 0.66 6.96 6.57
CA GLY A 181 -0.73 6.84 6.98
C GLY A 181 -0.98 5.63 7.91
N VAL A 182 -0.52 4.44 7.51
CA VAL A 182 -0.65 3.23 8.35
C VAL A 182 0.24 3.29 9.59
N LEU A 183 1.43 3.89 9.50
CA LEU A 183 2.28 4.10 10.67
C LEU A 183 1.67 5.11 11.65
N ALA A 184 0.96 6.14 11.17
CA ALA A 184 0.24 7.07 12.03
C ALA A 184 -0.87 6.36 12.83
N LEU A 185 -1.56 5.40 12.22
CA LEU A 185 -2.54 4.53 12.89
C LEU A 185 -1.85 3.64 13.93
N LEU A 186 -0.73 3.00 13.57
CA LEU A 186 0.05 2.15 14.47
C LEU A 186 0.57 2.93 15.69
N ILE A 187 1.20 4.09 15.47
CA ILE A 187 1.72 4.97 16.54
C ILE A 187 0.60 5.39 17.49
N LYS A 188 -0.60 5.63 16.94
CA LYS A 188 -1.77 5.96 17.75
C LYS A 188 -2.27 4.77 18.54
N GLU A 189 -2.38 3.59 17.93
CA GLU A 189 -2.82 2.37 18.60
C GLU A 189 -1.90 2.02 19.77
N LEU A 190 -0.59 2.08 19.54
CA LEU A 190 0.43 1.82 20.55
C LEU A 190 0.66 3.00 21.51
N ASN A 191 -0.12 4.09 21.39
CA ASN A 191 0.03 5.31 22.20
C ASN A 191 1.50 5.78 22.32
N ILE A 192 2.27 5.69 21.24
CA ILE A 192 3.67 6.10 21.21
C ILE A 192 3.72 7.62 21.40
N LYS A 193 4.45 8.07 22.43
CA LYS A 193 4.61 9.49 22.75
C LYS A 193 5.60 10.17 21.80
N ASN A 194 5.51 11.50 21.71
CA ASN A 194 6.46 12.32 20.95
C ASN A 194 7.82 12.48 21.67
N SER A 195 8.51 11.36 21.87
CA SER A 195 9.83 11.28 22.51
C SER A 195 10.96 11.63 21.53
N THR A 196 12.18 11.81 22.04
CA THR A 196 13.39 11.97 21.21
C THR A 196 13.58 10.80 20.25
N LEU A 197 13.41 9.57 20.74
CA LEU A 197 13.51 8.35 19.93
C LEU A 197 12.49 8.34 18.78
N PHE A 198 11.23 8.75 19.05
CA PHE A 198 10.22 8.89 18.00
C PHE A 198 10.59 9.96 16.98
N LYS A 199 11.08 11.13 17.42
CA LYS A 199 11.50 12.21 16.52
C LYS A 199 12.63 11.76 15.60
N SER A 200 13.61 11.01 16.12
CA SER A 200 14.69 10.42 15.30
C SER A 200 14.13 9.47 14.25
N PHE A 201 13.26 8.53 14.64
CA PHE A 201 12.58 7.64 13.70
C PHE A 201 11.84 8.42 12.60
N TYR A 202 11.04 9.42 13.00
CA TYR A 202 10.25 10.23 12.09
C TYR A 202 11.12 10.99 11.08
N LEU A 203 12.19 11.65 11.53
CA LEU A 203 13.09 12.40 10.65
C LEU A 203 13.83 11.47 9.69
N LEU A 204 14.39 10.36 10.20
CA LEU A 204 15.11 9.38 9.38
C LEU A 204 14.20 8.80 8.29
N LEU A 205 12.97 8.41 8.63
CA LEU A 205 12.02 7.87 7.65
C LEU A 205 11.60 8.93 6.61
N THR A 206 11.43 10.18 7.03
CA THR A 206 11.06 11.30 6.13
C THR A 206 12.17 11.56 5.12
N PHE A 207 13.41 11.71 5.58
CA PHE A 207 14.56 11.93 4.68
C PHE A 207 14.86 10.70 3.82
N ALA A 208 14.71 9.49 4.37
CA ALA A 208 14.83 8.26 3.59
C ALA A 208 13.82 8.22 2.45
N THR A 209 12.56 8.58 2.70
CA THR A 209 11.50 8.62 1.69
C THR A 209 11.83 9.63 0.59
N ILE A 210 12.35 10.80 0.94
CA ILE A 210 12.75 11.80 -0.06
C ILE A 210 13.97 11.32 -0.85
N ALA A 211 14.98 10.74 -0.21
CA ALA A 211 16.21 10.32 -0.88
C ALA A 211 16.01 9.09 -1.79
N THR A 212 15.16 8.13 -1.39
CA THR A 212 14.91 6.90 -2.15
C THR A 212 14.11 7.09 -3.45
N ILE A 213 13.57 8.28 -3.73
CA ILE A 213 13.04 8.60 -5.08
C ILE A 213 14.14 8.55 -6.14
N ALA A 214 15.41 8.66 -5.73
CA ALA A 214 16.54 8.62 -6.64
C ALA A 214 16.64 7.28 -7.39
N LEU A 215 16.19 6.16 -6.81
CA LEU A 215 16.24 4.85 -7.47
C LEU A 215 15.30 4.79 -8.69
N PRO A 216 14.00 5.11 -8.58
CA PRO A 216 13.16 5.13 -9.76
C PRO A 216 13.60 6.12 -10.83
N ILE A 217 14.22 7.26 -10.46
CA ILE A 217 14.79 8.21 -11.44
C ILE A 217 16.04 7.60 -12.10
N TYR A 218 16.90 6.95 -11.32
CA TYR A 218 18.12 6.31 -11.78
C TYR A 218 17.86 5.28 -12.89
N TRP A 219 16.75 4.53 -12.83
CA TRP A 219 16.41 3.55 -13.87
C TRP A 219 16.20 4.16 -15.27
N TYR A 220 15.84 5.43 -15.37
CA TYR A 220 15.62 6.12 -16.65
C TYR A 220 16.71 7.13 -16.98
N GLN A 221 17.38 7.66 -15.97
CA GLN A 221 18.48 8.61 -16.11
C GLN A 221 19.63 8.23 -15.15
N PRO A 222 20.40 7.16 -15.46
CA PRO A 222 21.45 6.69 -14.57
C PRO A 222 22.48 7.78 -14.29
N SER A 223 22.75 8.03 -13.00
CA SER A 223 23.82 8.93 -12.58
C SER A 223 24.40 8.51 -11.24
N ILE A 224 25.68 8.77 -11.06
CA ILE A 224 26.39 8.44 -9.82
C ILE A 224 25.80 9.17 -8.60
N VAL A 225 25.31 10.39 -8.81
CA VAL A 225 24.64 11.19 -7.76
C VAL A 225 23.36 10.51 -7.30
N LEU A 226 22.53 10.04 -8.24
CA LEU A 226 21.29 9.34 -7.90
C LEU A 226 21.54 7.99 -7.23
N PHE A 227 22.58 7.26 -7.65
CA PHE A 227 22.99 6.01 -7.01
C PHE A 227 23.34 6.21 -5.52
N TYR A 228 24.22 7.19 -5.21
CA TYR A 228 24.58 7.48 -3.82
C TYR A 228 23.45 8.09 -3.01
N LEU A 229 22.60 8.93 -3.63
CA LEU A 229 21.42 9.49 -2.96
C LEU A 229 20.42 8.39 -2.57
N ASN A 230 20.17 7.42 -3.47
CA ASN A 230 19.39 6.23 -3.13
C ASN A 230 20.05 5.46 -1.98
N GLY A 231 21.37 5.25 -2.06
CA GLY A 231 22.11 4.54 -1.02
C GLY A 231 21.99 5.16 0.37
N LEU A 232 22.10 6.50 0.44
CA LEU A 232 21.82 7.24 1.66
C LEU A 232 20.38 7.00 2.14
N GLY A 233 19.41 7.06 1.24
CA GLY A 233 18.01 6.80 1.55
C GLY A 233 17.76 5.42 2.15
N VAL A 234 18.33 4.36 1.56
CA VAL A 234 18.23 2.98 2.05
C VAL A 234 18.88 2.84 3.44
N PHE A 235 20.04 3.47 3.65
CA PHE A 235 20.73 3.45 4.94
C PHE A 235 19.92 4.17 6.04
N LEU A 236 19.39 5.35 5.77
CA LEU A 236 18.51 6.07 6.70
C LEU A 236 17.25 5.26 7.02
N GLN A 237 16.68 4.57 6.01
CA GLN A 237 15.52 3.71 6.19
C GLN A 237 15.82 2.52 7.12
N LEU A 238 16.98 1.89 6.97
CA LEU A 238 17.41 0.79 7.85
C LEU A 238 17.45 1.24 9.31
N ILE A 239 18.08 2.38 9.60
CA ILE A 239 18.13 2.93 10.96
C ILE A 239 16.72 3.26 11.47
N ALA A 240 15.87 3.85 10.64
CA ALA A 240 14.49 4.16 11.00
C ALA A 240 13.71 2.88 11.40
N VAL A 241 13.86 1.79 10.65
CA VAL A 241 13.20 0.50 10.97
C VAL A 241 13.72 -0.10 12.28
N LEU A 242 15.03 -0.05 12.54
CA LEU A 242 15.59 -0.50 13.81
C LEU A 242 15.03 0.30 15.00
N ILE A 243 14.88 1.62 14.84
CA ILE A 243 14.26 2.47 15.87
C ILE A 243 12.76 2.15 16.02
N LEU A 244 12.03 1.89 14.93
CA LEU A 244 10.63 1.49 14.98
C LEU A 244 10.46 0.19 15.79
N PHE A 245 11.29 -0.82 15.53
CA PHE A 245 11.27 -2.07 16.28
C PHE A 245 11.56 -1.84 17.76
N ARG A 246 12.51 -0.96 18.09
CA ARG A 246 12.79 -0.56 19.48
C ARG A 246 11.59 0.14 20.13
N LEU A 247 10.92 1.06 19.42
CA LEU A 247 9.73 1.76 19.94
C LEU A 247 8.60 0.76 20.27
N ILE A 248 8.35 -0.20 19.38
CA ILE A 248 7.33 -1.24 19.55
C ILE A 248 7.70 -2.16 20.71
N TYR A 249 8.96 -2.63 20.76
CA TYR A 249 9.44 -3.47 21.86
C TYR A 249 9.28 -2.79 23.23
N LEU A 250 9.68 -1.52 23.35
CA LEU A 250 9.53 -0.75 24.59
C LEU A 250 8.06 -0.60 25.00
N HIS A 251 7.17 -0.40 24.03
CA HIS A 251 5.74 -0.36 24.29
C HIS A 251 5.22 -1.71 24.81
N ILE A 252 5.53 -2.82 24.14
CA ILE A 252 5.08 -4.16 24.54
C ILE A 252 5.58 -4.51 25.95
N LYS A 253 6.87 -4.26 26.22
CA LYS A 253 7.49 -4.50 27.53
C LYS A 253 6.80 -3.72 28.65
N LYS A 254 6.41 -2.47 28.39
CA LYS A 254 5.79 -1.59 29.39
C LYS A 254 4.30 -1.85 29.58
N SER A 255 3.56 -2.02 28.49
CA SER A 255 2.08 -2.07 28.52
C SER A 255 1.52 -3.47 28.70
N LYS A 256 2.29 -4.52 28.39
CA LYS A 256 1.86 -5.93 28.42
C LYS A 256 0.48 -6.11 27.77
N PRO A 257 0.33 -5.77 26.48
CA PRO A 257 -0.98 -5.68 25.86
C PRO A 257 -1.67 -7.05 25.75
N THR A 258 -2.98 -7.08 25.99
CA THR A 258 -3.82 -8.29 25.90
C THR A 258 -4.29 -8.54 24.47
N TRP A 259 -3.35 -8.79 23.56
CA TRP A 259 -3.64 -9.10 22.16
C TRP A 259 -4.03 -10.57 21.96
N SER A 260 -4.92 -10.86 21.00
CA SER A 260 -5.17 -12.25 20.59
C SER A 260 -3.96 -12.84 19.87
N SER A 261 -3.87 -14.17 19.86
CA SER A 261 -2.86 -14.91 19.08
C SER A 261 -2.83 -14.49 17.61
N LEU A 262 -3.98 -14.26 16.98
CA LEU A 262 -4.05 -13.77 15.60
C LEU A 262 -3.50 -12.35 15.43
N SER A 263 -3.72 -11.47 16.41
CA SER A 263 -3.16 -10.11 16.39
C SER A 263 -1.64 -10.15 16.56
N ILE A 264 -1.14 -10.97 17.48
CA ILE A 264 0.30 -11.20 17.68
C ILE A 264 0.94 -11.74 16.40
N PHE A 265 0.34 -12.77 15.79
CA PHE A 265 0.79 -13.32 14.51
C PHE A 265 0.84 -12.25 13.43
N THR A 266 -0.24 -11.46 13.28
CA THR A 266 -0.30 -10.39 12.27
C THR A 266 0.77 -9.33 12.52
N TYR A 267 0.98 -8.92 13.77
CA TYR A 267 2.04 -7.99 14.12
C TYR A 267 3.42 -8.53 13.75
N ALA A 268 3.72 -9.78 14.13
CA ALA A 268 4.98 -10.42 13.79
C ALA A 268 5.18 -10.49 12.27
N PHE A 269 4.17 -10.93 11.53
CA PHE A 269 4.18 -11.00 10.08
C PHE A 269 4.48 -9.64 9.43
N VAL A 270 3.81 -8.57 9.85
CA VAL A 270 4.06 -7.21 9.33
C VAL A 270 5.48 -6.74 9.64
N LEU A 271 5.97 -6.95 10.86
CA LEU A 271 7.33 -6.56 11.24
C LEU A 271 8.38 -7.33 10.42
N SER A 272 8.16 -8.62 10.17
CA SER A 272 8.98 -9.41 9.24
C SER A 272 8.97 -8.83 7.83
N CYS A 273 7.80 -8.44 7.30
CA CYS A 273 7.69 -7.81 5.98
C CYS A 273 8.43 -6.47 5.92
N ILE A 274 8.36 -5.64 6.97
CA ILE A 274 9.11 -4.38 7.06
C ILE A 274 10.62 -4.63 7.03
N GLY A 275 11.09 -5.64 7.78
CA GLY A 275 12.49 -6.06 7.73
C GLY A 275 12.91 -6.53 6.32
N PHE A 276 12.10 -7.39 5.71
CA PHE A 276 12.35 -7.91 4.37
C PHE A 276 12.32 -6.83 3.28
N LYS A 277 11.48 -5.80 3.41
CA LYS A 277 11.47 -4.63 2.52
C LYS A 277 12.82 -3.90 2.53
N VAL A 278 13.42 -3.70 3.69
CA VAL A 278 14.72 -3.03 3.79
C VAL A 278 15.82 -3.90 3.18
N LEU A 279 15.80 -5.22 3.42
CA LEU A 279 16.75 -6.16 2.82
C LEU A 279 16.67 -6.15 1.29
N THR A 280 15.45 -6.22 0.73
CA THR A 280 15.24 -6.18 -0.72
C THR A 280 15.64 -4.84 -1.33
N GLN A 281 15.44 -3.71 -0.64
CA GLN A 281 15.99 -2.42 -1.08
C GLN A 281 17.52 -2.36 -1.00
N GLY A 282 18.14 -3.07 -0.06
CA GLY A 282 19.59 -3.22 0.03
C GLY A 282 20.22 -3.79 -1.25
N LEU A 283 19.47 -4.56 -2.03
CA LEU A 283 19.92 -5.07 -3.34
C LEU A 283 20.20 -3.94 -4.34
N SER A 284 19.53 -2.80 -4.23
CA SER A 284 19.77 -1.63 -5.09
C SER A 284 21.10 -0.92 -4.82
N LEU A 285 21.84 -1.35 -3.79
CA LEU A 285 23.16 -0.83 -3.46
C LEU A 285 24.30 -1.58 -4.16
N ILE A 286 24.00 -2.70 -4.83
CA ILE A 286 24.98 -3.51 -5.53
C ILE A 286 25.10 -3.00 -6.98
N PRO A 287 26.26 -2.47 -7.40
CA PRO A 287 26.47 -2.05 -8.79
C PRO A 287 26.23 -3.21 -9.76
N GLY A 288 25.56 -2.95 -10.89
CA GLY A 288 25.16 -3.98 -11.88
C GLY A 288 23.82 -4.65 -11.56
N LEU A 289 23.51 -4.90 -10.28
CA LEU A 289 22.20 -5.45 -9.89
C LEU A 289 21.09 -4.40 -9.98
N VAL A 290 21.40 -3.13 -9.73
CA VAL A 290 20.40 -2.05 -9.70
C VAL A 290 19.68 -1.86 -11.04
N GLU A 291 20.39 -2.05 -12.16
CA GLU A 291 19.82 -2.04 -13.51
C GLU A 291 18.97 -3.29 -13.78
N GLU A 292 19.44 -4.45 -13.33
CA GLU A 292 18.75 -5.74 -13.50
C GLU A 292 17.45 -5.83 -12.70
N LEU A 293 17.37 -5.16 -11.53
CA LEU A 293 16.14 -5.05 -10.74
C LEU A 293 14.98 -4.44 -11.56
N TYR A 294 15.29 -3.53 -12.50
CA TYR A 294 14.28 -2.94 -13.38
C TYR A 294 13.92 -3.87 -14.55
N GLN A 295 14.91 -4.55 -15.12
CA GLN A 295 14.73 -5.45 -16.26
C GLN A 295 13.86 -6.67 -15.90
N TYR A 296 14.13 -7.28 -14.75
CA TYR A 296 13.33 -8.42 -14.28
C TYR A 296 12.11 -7.96 -13.51
N ARG A 297 11.01 -7.74 -14.25
CA ARG A 297 9.71 -7.25 -13.72
C ARG A 297 9.22 -7.97 -12.47
N ASN A 298 9.56 -9.25 -12.28
CA ASN A 298 9.18 -10.01 -11.09
C ASN A 298 9.78 -9.43 -9.80
N PHE A 299 11.00 -8.87 -9.81
CA PHE A 299 11.55 -8.18 -8.63
C PHE A 299 10.70 -6.96 -8.26
N ILE A 300 10.32 -6.14 -9.24
CA ILE A 300 9.44 -4.97 -9.01
C ILE A 300 8.07 -5.42 -8.51
N ILE A 301 7.47 -6.43 -9.15
CA ILE A 301 6.15 -6.93 -8.79
C ILE A 301 6.16 -7.46 -7.35
N GLY A 302 7.13 -8.31 -6.98
CA GLY A 302 7.27 -8.82 -5.61
C GLY A 302 7.52 -7.72 -4.60
N TYR A 303 8.38 -6.75 -4.92
CA TYR A 303 8.59 -5.59 -4.04
C TYR A 303 7.31 -4.77 -3.81
N ILE A 304 6.53 -4.49 -4.86
CA ILE A 304 5.27 -3.75 -4.74
C ILE A 304 4.26 -4.54 -3.89
N HIS A 305 4.13 -5.86 -4.11
CA HIS A 305 3.22 -6.71 -3.34
C HIS A 305 3.67 -6.82 -1.87
N LEU A 306 4.97 -6.95 -1.60
CA LEU A 306 5.52 -6.89 -0.24
C LEU A 306 5.13 -5.62 0.50
N VAL A 307 5.28 -4.45 -0.16
CA VAL A 307 4.92 -3.16 0.45
C VAL A 307 3.40 -3.01 0.61
N MET A 308 2.63 -3.30 -0.44
CA MET A 308 1.19 -3.05 -0.48
C MET A 308 0.36 -4.09 0.29
N LEU A 309 0.65 -5.39 0.11
CA LEU A 309 -0.07 -6.48 0.77
C LEU A 309 0.58 -6.86 2.12
N GLY A 310 1.91 -7.01 2.16
CA GLY A 310 2.62 -7.40 3.37
C GLY A 310 2.57 -6.34 4.47
N ILE A 311 2.94 -5.09 4.13
CA ILE A 311 3.08 -4.01 5.11
C ILE A 311 1.80 -3.18 5.25
N ILE A 312 1.36 -2.51 4.17
CA ILE A 312 0.25 -1.55 4.23
C ILE A 312 -1.06 -2.28 4.57
N THR A 313 -1.42 -3.29 3.77
CA THR A 313 -2.62 -4.10 4.03
C THR A 313 -2.51 -4.84 5.36
N GLY A 314 -1.35 -5.39 5.71
CA GLY A 314 -1.13 -6.00 7.03
C GLY A 314 -1.44 -5.05 8.20
N LEU A 315 -0.96 -3.81 8.17
CA LEU A 315 -1.27 -2.80 9.21
C LEU A 315 -2.74 -2.34 9.19
N LEU A 316 -3.38 -2.30 8.02
CA LEU A 316 -4.82 -2.06 7.93
C LEU A 316 -5.63 -3.23 8.52
N LEU A 317 -5.18 -4.47 8.32
CA LEU A 317 -5.77 -5.66 8.91
C LEU A 317 -5.56 -5.71 10.43
N VAL A 318 -4.41 -5.25 10.97
CA VAL A 318 -4.24 -5.00 12.42
C VAL A 318 -5.28 -4.01 12.92
N SER A 319 -5.40 -2.85 12.25
CA SER A 319 -6.35 -1.80 12.63
C SER A 319 -7.79 -2.31 12.61
N LEU A 320 -8.11 -3.17 11.64
CA LEU A 320 -9.37 -3.89 11.59
C LEU A 320 -9.49 -4.77 12.83
N LEU A 321 -8.54 -5.70 13.09
CA LEU A 321 -8.58 -6.68 14.19
C LEU A 321 -8.85 -6.06 15.57
N GLN A 322 -8.34 -4.86 15.77
CA GLN A 322 -8.46 -4.11 17.01
C GLN A 322 -9.79 -3.35 17.14
N SER A 323 -10.48 -3.12 16.02
CA SER A 323 -11.74 -2.38 15.97
C SER A 323 -12.99 -3.25 16.17
N PHE A 324 -12.93 -4.56 15.95
CA PHE A 324 -14.11 -5.45 16.08
C PHE A 324 -13.84 -6.70 16.91
N GLN A 325 -14.92 -7.33 17.41
CA GLN A 325 -14.87 -8.53 18.25
C GLN A 325 -14.70 -9.78 17.39
N PHE A 326 -13.54 -9.91 16.77
CA PHE A 326 -13.29 -10.93 15.77
C PHE A 326 -12.93 -12.32 16.29
N GLN A 327 -12.56 -12.43 17.56
CA GLN A 327 -12.11 -13.68 18.18
C GLN A 327 -13.18 -14.78 18.15
N LYS A 328 -14.47 -14.45 17.93
CA LYS A 328 -15.57 -15.43 17.88
C LYS A 328 -15.85 -16.00 16.49
N SER A 329 -15.35 -15.40 15.40
CA SER A 329 -15.67 -15.84 14.04
C SER A 329 -14.58 -16.74 13.45
N LYS A 330 -14.86 -18.05 13.34
CA LYS A 330 -13.94 -19.03 12.70
C LYS A 330 -13.68 -18.71 11.22
N ILE A 331 -14.72 -18.25 10.50
CA ILE A 331 -14.63 -17.85 9.08
C ILE A 331 -13.61 -16.72 8.92
N LEU A 332 -13.68 -15.70 9.79
CA LEU A 332 -12.75 -14.59 9.73
C LEU A 332 -11.32 -15.02 10.02
N GLN A 333 -11.10 -15.81 11.08
CA GLN A 333 -9.75 -16.29 11.43
C GLN A 333 -9.15 -17.12 10.28
N SER A 334 -9.94 -18.03 9.69
CA SER A 334 -9.54 -18.78 8.50
C SER A 334 -9.20 -17.85 7.33
N GLY A 335 -9.98 -16.80 7.11
CA GLY A 335 -9.71 -15.80 6.08
C GLY A 335 -8.36 -15.10 6.22
N PHE A 336 -7.97 -14.75 7.45
CA PHE A 336 -6.63 -14.20 7.72
C PHE A 336 -5.52 -15.20 7.39
N TYR A 337 -5.63 -16.45 7.87
CA TYR A 337 -4.62 -17.46 7.58
C TYR A 337 -4.51 -17.79 6.08
N LEU A 338 -5.64 -17.90 5.38
CA LEU A 338 -5.68 -18.08 3.92
C LEU A 338 -5.02 -16.91 3.18
N PHE A 339 -5.30 -15.67 3.61
CA PHE A 339 -4.66 -14.48 3.04
C PHE A 339 -3.14 -14.52 3.23
N TYR A 340 -2.65 -14.79 4.45
CA TYR A 340 -1.21 -14.84 4.70
C TYR A 340 -0.52 -16.00 3.97
N PHE A 341 -1.16 -17.17 3.92
CA PHE A 341 -0.67 -18.32 3.17
C PHE A 341 -0.57 -18.00 1.68
N GLY A 342 -1.63 -17.44 1.09
CA GLY A 342 -1.64 -16.98 -0.30
C GLY A 342 -0.55 -15.94 -0.56
N PHE A 343 -0.40 -14.95 0.31
CA PHE A 343 0.62 -13.92 0.17
C PHE A 343 2.04 -14.52 0.19
N ILE A 344 2.37 -15.29 1.23
CA ILE A 344 3.70 -15.89 1.39
C ILE A 344 4.03 -16.79 0.20
N THR A 345 3.09 -17.64 -0.22
CA THR A 345 3.30 -18.53 -1.37
C THR A 345 3.48 -17.75 -2.66
N THR A 346 2.67 -16.70 -2.92
CA THR A 346 2.86 -15.86 -4.11
C THR A 346 4.20 -15.12 -4.10
N GLU A 347 4.62 -14.57 -2.96
CA GLU A 347 5.91 -13.86 -2.86
C GLU A 347 7.10 -14.79 -3.08
N ILE A 348 7.08 -15.97 -2.46
CA ILE A 348 8.14 -16.97 -2.67
C ILE A 348 8.25 -17.32 -4.16
N LEU A 349 7.12 -17.59 -4.83
CA LEU A 349 7.12 -17.91 -6.26
C LEU A 349 7.67 -16.75 -7.11
N ILE A 350 7.25 -15.52 -6.84
CA ILE A 350 7.67 -14.33 -7.60
C ILE A 350 9.18 -14.06 -7.43
N PHE A 351 9.68 -14.04 -6.19
CA PHE A 351 11.10 -13.84 -5.93
C PHE A 351 11.96 -15.00 -6.41
N TYR A 352 11.49 -16.24 -6.30
CA TYR A 352 12.18 -17.41 -6.83
C TYR A 352 12.33 -17.32 -8.35
N GLN A 353 11.27 -16.95 -9.07
CA GLN A 353 11.32 -16.75 -10.52
C GLN A 353 12.30 -15.64 -10.90
N ALA A 354 12.28 -14.52 -10.17
CA ALA A 354 13.19 -13.40 -10.41
C ALA A 354 14.66 -13.80 -10.20
N LEU A 355 14.96 -14.51 -9.11
CA LEU A 355 16.30 -15.01 -8.80
C LEU A 355 16.77 -16.06 -9.82
N GLY A 356 15.89 -16.95 -10.28
CA GLY A 356 16.20 -17.92 -11.31
C GLY A 356 16.70 -17.26 -12.60
N TYR A 357 15.99 -16.23 -13.08
CA TYR A 357 16.41 -15.46 -14.25
C TYR A 357 17.72 -14.70 -14.02
N TYR A 358 17.88 -14.06 -12.86
CA TYR A 358 19.12 -13.36 -12.49
C TYR A 358 20.34 -14.31 -12.52
N LEU A 359 20.19 -15.53 -11.98
CA LEU A 359 21.25 -16.54 -11.97
C LEU A 359 21.44 -17.24 -13.33
N LYS A 360 20.78 -16.77 -14.39
CA LYS A 360 20.79 -17.38 -15.75
C LYS A 360 20.30 -18.83 -15.77
N ASN A 361 19.55 -19.25 -14.76
CA ASN A 361 18.87 -20.54 -14.74
C ASN A 361 17.56 -20.45 -15.54
N GLN A 362 17.05 -21.60 -15.98
CA GLN A 362 15.71 -21.65 -16.53
C GLN A 362 14.68 -21.30 -15.44
N GLY A 363 13.62 -20.58 -15.83
CA GLY A 363 12.53 -20.25 -14.93
C GLY A 363 11.82 -21.48 -14.38
N MET A 364 10.97 -21.30 -13.37
CA MET A 364 10.25 -22.40 -12.74
C MET A 364 9.24 -23.04 -13.71
N ASN A 365 9.26 -24.36 -13.83
CA ASN A 365 8.25 -25.09 -14.58
C ASN A 365 6.85 -24.83 -14.01
N HIS A 366 5.87 -24.62 -14.89
CA HIS A 366 4.48 -24.32 -14.54
C HIS A 366 4.28 -23.07 -13.66
N TYR A 367 5.23 -22.13 -13.64
CA TYR A 367 5.20 -20.90 -12.84
C TYR A 367 3.84 -20.19 -12.84
N HIS A 368 3.29 -19.89 -14.03
CA HIS A 368 2.02 -19.16 -14.14
C HIS A 368 0.84 -19.91 -13.51
N ARG A 369 0.79 -21.25 -13.63
CA ARG A 369 -0.26 -22.08 -13.03
C ARG A 369 -0.16 -22.11 -11.51
N LEU A 370 1.05 -22.32 -10.98
CA LEU A 370 1.30 -22.31 -9.53
C LEU A 370 0.97 -20.94 -8.93
N LEU A 371 1.35 -19.86 -9.61
CA LEU A 371 1.09 -18.51 -9.14
C LEU A 371 -0.40 -18.16 -9.17
N PHE A 372 -1.14 -18.65 -10.17
CA PHE A 372 -2.60 -18.53 -10.21
C PHE A 372 -3.24 -19.23 -9.01
N TRP A 373 -2.88 -20.50 -8.76
CA TRP A 373 -3.41 -21.24 -7.61
C TRP A 373 -3.04 -20.59 -6.28
N ALA A 374 -1.79 -20.17 -6.09
CA ALA A 374 -1.38 -19.41 -4.92
C ALA A 374 -2.23 -18.13 -4.73
N SER A 375 -2.52 -17.42 -5.83
CA SER A 375 -3.35 -16.20 -5.82
C SER A 375 -4.83 -16.47 -5.50
N THR A 376 -5.35 -17.69 -5.74
CA THR A 376 -6.73 -18.04 -5.32
C THR A 376 -6.89 -18.00 -3.80
N PHE A 377 -5.88 -18.41 -3.04
CA PHE A 377 -5.91 -18.33 -1.58
C PHE A 377 -5.99 -16.88 -1.07
N LEU A 378 -5.38 -15.92 -1.77
CA LEU A 378 -5.54 -14.49 -1.47
C LEU A 378 -7.00 -14.06 -1.63
N ALA A 379 -7.62 -14.35 -2.78
CA ALA A 379 -9.00 -13.96 -3.06
C ALA A 379 -10.00 -14.62 -2.08
N LEU A 380 -9.83 -15.92 -1.80
CA LEU A 380 -10.63 -16.64 -0.82
C LEU A 380 -10.44 -16.10 0.60
N GLY A 381 -9.20 -15.79 0.98
CA GLY A 381 -8.90 -15.17 2.27
C GLY A 381 -9.63 -13.84 2.46
N ILE A 382 -9.58 -12.97 1.44
CA ILE A 382 -10.27 -11.67 1.45
C ILE A 382 -11.78 -11.85 1.52
N LEU A 383 -12.35 -12.81 0.77
CA LEU A 383 -13.78 -13.13 0.82
C LEU A 383 -14.22 -13.57 2.22
N CYS A 384 -13.47 -14.47 2.85
CA CYS A 384 -13.72 -14.92 4.23
C CYS A 384 -13.61 -13.76 5.23
N ILE A 385 -12.64 -12.87 5.07
CA ILE A 385 -12.52 -11.65 5.90
C ILE A 385 -13.74 -10.74 5.71
N LEU A 386 -14.19 -10.54 4.48
CA LEU A 386 -15.38 -9.75 4.16
C LEU A 386 -16.64 -10.33 4.82
N ILE A 387 -16.93 -11.62 4.61
CA ILE A 387 -18.08 -12.33 5.20
C ILE A 387 -18.02 -12.28 6.74
N GLY A 388 -16.85 -12.57 7.31
CA GLY A 388 -16.64 -12.50 8.76
C GLY A 388 -16.83 -11.09 9.32
N THR A 389 -16.50 -10.05 8.55
CA THR A 389 -16.72 -8.66 8.96
C THR A 389 -18.21 -8.31 8.99
N PHE A 390 -19.01 -8.82 8.03
CA PHE A 390 -20.47 -8.64 8.04
C PHE A 390 -21.12 -9.17 9.33
N THR A 391 -20.70 -10.34 9.78
CA THR A 391 -21.28 -11.01 10.97
C THR A 391 -20.72 -10.54 12.30
N SER A 392 -19.57 -9.85 12.31
CA SER A 392 -18.91 -9.40 13.55
C SER A 392 -19.58 -8.21 14.26
N SER A 393 -19.55 -8.20 15.59
CA SER A 393 -19.94 -7.04 16.42
C SER A 393 -18.77 -6.07 16.62
N TYR A 394 -19.09 -4.79 16.82
CA TYR A 394 -18.09 -3.77 17.12
C TYR A 394 -17.52 -3.96 18.54
N LYS A 395 -16.21 -3.75 18.73
CA LYS A 395 -15.64 -3.65 20.09
C LYS A 395 -15.99 -2.26 20.61
N GLU A 396 -16.89 -2.16 21.58
CA GLU A 396 -16.98 -0.93 22.36
C GLU A 396 -15.61 -0.68 22.99
N LYS A 397 -14.95 0.39 22.55
CA LYS A 397 -13.77 0.91 23.23
C LYS A 397 -14.31 1.64 24.46
N ILE A 398 -14.16 1.01 25.62
CA ILE A 398 -14.35 1.64 26.94
C ILE A 398 -13.37 2.80 27.07
#